data_AF-A0A2T6BG88-F1
#
_entry.id   AF-A0A2T6BG88-F1
#
_cell.length_a   1.000
_cell.length_b   1.000
_cell.length_c   1.000
_cell.angle_alpha   90.00
_cell.angle_beta   90.00
_cell.angle_gamma   90.00
#
_symmetry.space_group_name_H-M   'P 1'
#
loop_
_entity.id
_entity.type
_entity.pdbx_description
1 polymer ?
#
loop_
_entity_poly.entity_id
_entity_poly.type
_entity_poly.pdbx_seq_one_letter_code
_entity_poly.pdbx_strand_id
1 'polypeptide(L)'
;MKYWVCKRGPHHAFEALECLGGNGYVETFPLARRYREQPVLSIWEGSGNVVCLDVIRSLRVPQALDAFLAELHEAAGDDTRFDMFVRDLEAELRGGDDLEPLARRLTERMALALQASLLLRFAPTVVADAFCAARLGDQTSFEYGTLPRGVDTAAIIQRHIGHC
;
A
#
# COMPACT_ATOMS: atom_id res chain seq x y z
N MET A 1 4.59 -2.59 -7.54
CA MET A 1 3.11 -2.70 -7.42
C MET A 1 2.60 -4.12 -7.15
N LYS A 2 2.99 -5.16 -7.94
CA LYS A 2 2.48 -6.55 -7.76
C LYS A 2 2.54 -7.05 -6.32
N TYR A 3 3.72 -6.98 -5.67
CA TYR A 3 3.89 -7.46 -4.29
C TYR A 3 2.84 -6.86 -3.34
N TRP A 4 2.83 -5.54 -3.20
CA TRP A 4 1.97 -4.86 -2.24
C TRP A 4 0.47 -5.06 -2.49
N VAL A 5 0.03 -4.90 -3.75
CA VAL A 5 -1.39 -4.98 -4.10
C VAL A 5 -1.91 -6.42 -3.96
N CYS A 6 -1.21 -7.39 -4.56
CA CYS A 6 -1.68 -8.77 -4.57
C CYS A 6 -1.55 -9.44 -3.19
N LYS A 7 -0.53 -9.10 -2.40
CA LYS A 7 -0.30 -9.72 -1.09
C LYS A 7 -1.38 -9.36 -0.07
N ARG A 8 -1.96 -8.16 -0.19
CA ARG A 8 -3.06 -7.67 0.67
C ARG A 8 -4.44 -8.16 0.23
N GLY A 9 -4.57 -8.66 -1.00
CA GLY A 9 -5.83 -9.11 -1.59
C GLY A 9 -6.63 -10.04 -0.67
N PRO A 10 -6.06 -11.15 -0.16
CA PRO A 10 -6.80 -12.09 0.68
C PRO A 10 -7.41 -11.46 1.94
N HIS A 11 -6.64 -10.64 2.67
CA HIS A 11 -7.11 -9.99 3.90
C HIS A 11 -8.15 -8.91 3.60
N HIS A 12 -7.97 -8.13 2.53
CA HIS A 12 -9.00 -7.18 2.09
C HIS A 12 -10.31 -7.87 1.68
N ALA A 13 -10.23 -8.98 0.94
CA ALA A 13 -11.42 -9.73 0.55
C ALA A 13 -12.10 -10.42 1.75
N PHE A 14 -11.31 -10.85 2.74
CA PHE A 14 -11.83 -11.41 3.99
C PHE A 14 -12.68 -10.38 4.76
N GLU A 15 -12.18 -9.17 4.98
CA GLU A 15 -12.94 -8.11 5.65
C GLU A 15 -14.22 -7.75 4.89
N ALA A 16 -14.14 -7.72 3.55
CA ALA A 16 -15.33 -7.48 2.73
C ALA A 16 -16.38 -8.61 2.87
N LEU A 17 -15.95 -9.87 3.08
CA LEU A 17 -16.86 -10.98 3.41
C LEU A 17 -17.55 -10.73 4.74
N GLU A 18 -16.78 -10.31 5.75
CA GLU A 18 -17.29 -10.09 7.09
C GLU A 18 -18.33 -8.96 7.12
N CYS A 19 -18.16 -7.89 6.33
CA CYS A 19 -19.15 -6.84 6.15
C CYS A 19 -20.52 -7.34 5.65
N LEU A 20 -20.58 -8.50 5.00
CA LEU A 20 -21.82 -9.12 4.51
C LEU A 20 -22.38 -10.18 5.47
N GLY A 21 -21.68 -10.46 6.58
CA GLY A 21 -22.02 -11.51 7.52
C GLY A 21 -22.05 -12.91 6.87
N GLY A 22 -22.95 -13.77 7.34
CA GLY A 22 -23.07 -15.15 6.85
C GLY A 22 -23.32 -15.27 5.34
N ASN A 23 -23.96 -14.28 4.73
CA ASN A 23 -24.19 -14.25 3.28
C ASN A 23 -22.88 -14.10 2.50
N GLY A 24 -21.89 -13.38 3.02
CA GLY A 24 -20.59 -13.28 2.37
C GLY A 24 -19.91 -14.64 2.23
N TYR A 25 -20.00 -15.46 3.28
CA TYR A 25 -19.29 -16.74 3.39
C TYR A 25 -19.85 -17.85 2.49
N VAL A 26 -21.13 -17.79 2.10
CA VAL A 26 -21.74 -18.84 1.28
C VAL A 26 -21.35 -18.71 -0.19
N GLU A 27 -21.08 -19.85 -0.84
CA GLU A 27 -20.64 -19.93 -2.23
C GLU A 27 -21.69 -19.45 -3.27
N THR A 28 -22.94 -19.28 -2.84
CA THR A 28 -23.99 -18.65 -3.67
C THR A 28 -23.81 -17.13 -3.79
N PHE A 29 -23.00 -16.51 -2.92
CA PHE A 29 -22.67 -15.09 -2.99
C PHE A 29 -21.33 -14.89 -3.72
N PRO A 30 -21.20 -13.89 -4.61
CA PRO A 30 -20.01 -13.75 -5.46
C PRO A 30 -18.70 -13.54 -4.69
N LEU A 31 -18.76 -13.02 -3.46
CA LEU A 31 -17.57 -12.62 -2.72
C LEU A 31 -16.77 -13.82 -2.16
N ALA A 32 -17.42 -14.94 -1.85
CA ALA A 32 -16.73 -16.17 -1.40
C ALA A 32 -15.73 -16.65 -2.47
N ARG A 33 -16.17 -16.67 -3.73
CA ARG A 33 -15.31 -16.93 -4.88
C ARG A 33 -14.18 -15.91 -4.99
N ARG A 34 -14.46 -14.62 -4.84
CA ARG A 34 -13.44 -13.56 -4.93
C ARG A 34 -12.33 -13.73 -3.89
N TYR A 35 -12.67 -14.10 -2.67
CA TYR A 35 -11.68 -14.40 -1.63
C TYR A 35 -10.76 -15.55 -2.04
N ARG A 36 -11.31 -16.66 -2.54
CA ARG A 36 -10.54 -17.82 -3.03
C ARG A 36 -9.63 -17.47 -4.23
N GLU A 37 -10.03 -16.50 -5.05
CA GLU A 37 -9.23 -16.03 -6.18
C GLU A 37 -8.03 -15.16 -5.75
N GLN A 38 -8.09 -14.46 -4.61
CA GLN A 38 -7.04 -13.48 -4.25
C GLN A 38 -5.61 -14.06 -4.17
N PRO A 39 -5.37 -15.23 -3.53
CA PRO A 39 -4.01 -15.75 -3.40
C PRO A 39 -3.32 -16.00 -4.74
N VAL A 40 -4.06 -16.35 -5.80
CA VAL A 40 -3.47 -16.68 -7.10
C VAL A 40 -2.71 -15.49 -7.70
N LEU A 41 -3.20 -14.26 -7.46
CA LEU A 41 -2.57 -13.04 -7.96
C LEU A 41 -1.18 -12.82 -7.36
N SER A 42 -0.98 -13.25 -6.12
CA SER A 42 0.30 -13.14 -5.41
C SER A 42 1.24 -14.33 -5.66
N ILE A 43 0.72 -15.46 -6.15
CA ILE A 43 1.50 -16.69 -6.39
C ILE A 43 1.97 -16.77 -7.85
N TRP A 44 1.07 -16.49 -8.78
CA TRP A 44 1.31 -16.67 -10.21
C TRP A 44 2.35 -15.68 -10.73
N GLU A 45 3.26 -16.15 -11.60
CA GLU A 45 4.34 -15.37 -12.23
C GLU A 45 5.15 -14.50 -11.25
N GLY A 46 5.83 -15.18 -10.31
CA GLY A 46 6.68 -14.54 -9.31
C GLY A 46 5.98 -14.35 -7.98
N SER A 47 6.31 -15.22 -7.02
CA SER A 47 5.82 -15.10 -5.65
C SER A 47 6.45 -13.91 -4.94
N GLY A 48 5.92 -13.52 -3.78
CA GLY A 48 6.31 -12.28 -3.11
C GLY A 48 7.82 -12.12 -2.86
N ASN A 49 8.56 -13.19 -2.53
CA ASN A 49 10.02 -13.09 -2.37
C ASN A 49 10.73 -12.78 -3.69
N VAL A 50 10.33 -13.42 -4.78
CA VAL A 50 10.92 -13.21 -6.11
C VAL A 50 10.75 -11.74 -6.49
N VAL A 51 9.52 -11.22 -6.37
CA VAL A 51 9.22 -9.81 -6.69
C VAL A 51 10.03 -8.84 -5.82
N CYS A 52 10.14 -9.09 -4.51
CA CYS A 52 10.90 -8.19 -3.63
C CYS A 52 12.40 -8.23 -3.93
N LEU A 53 12.97 -9.40 -4.20
CA LEU A 53 14.38 -9.52 -4.58
C LEU A 53 14.66 -8.86 -5.94
N ASP A 54 13.72 -8.93 -6.88
CA ASP A 54 13.83 -8.23 -8.16
C ASP A 54 13.80 -6.70 -7.97
N VAL A 55 12.98 -6.18 -7.05
CA VAL A 55 13.00 -4.75 -6.69
C VAL A 55 14.37 -4.37 -6.13
N ILE A 56 14.90 -5.10 -5.15
CA ILE A 56 16.22 -4.82 -4.59
C ILE A 56 17.33 -4.92 -5.64
N ARG A 57 17.26 -5.91 -6.54
CA ARG A 57 18.22 -6.03 -7.65
C ARG A 57 18.14 -4.84 -8.61
N SER A 58 16.94 -4.33 -8.87
CA SER A 58 16.71 -3.20 -9.76
C SER A 58 17.33 -1.91 -9.23
N LEU A 59 17.44 -1.75 -7.90
CA LEU A 59 18.12 -0.60 -7.29
C LEU A 59 19.63 -0.55 -7.56
N ARG A 60 20.24 -1.68 -7.99
CA ARG A 60 21.65 -1.72 -8.40
C ARG A 60 21.87 -1.15 -9.81
N VAL A 61 20.80 -0.93 -10.58
CA VAL A 61 20.89 -0.29 -11.90
C VAL A 61 21.22 1.19 -11.70
N PRO A 62 22.20 1.75 -12.43
CA PRO A 62 22.56 3.17 -12.32
C PRO A 62 21.32 4.06 -12.45
N GLN A 63 21.22 5.09 -11.60
CA GLN A 63 20.14 6.08 -11.58
C GLN A 63 18.74 5.56 -11.21
N ALA A 64 18.54 4.25 -11.01
CA ALA A 64 17.21 3.69 -10.69
C ALA A 64 16.67 4.24 -9.36
N LEU A 65 17.51 4.29 -8.33
CA LEU A 65 17.14 4.87 -7.03
C LEU A 65 16.83 6.36 -7.16
N ASP A 66 17.71 7.12 -7.84
CA ASP A 66 17.53 8.57 -7.97
C ASP A 66 16.27 8.92 -8.78
N ALA A 67 15.95 8.16 -9.83
CA ALA A 67 14.72 8.33 -10.60
C ALA A 67 13.47 8.02 -9.76
N PHE A 68 13.51 6.97 -8.94
CA PHE A 68 12.43 6.65 -8.01
C PHE A 68 12.23 7.76 -6.97
N LEU A 69 13.31 8.26 -6.36
CA LEU A 69 13.24 9.35 -5.38
C LEU A 69 12.76 10.65 -6.01
N ALA A 70 13.17 10.96 -7.25
CA ALA A 70 12.67 12.13 -7.98
C ALA A 70 11.14 12.10 -8.13
N GLU A 71 10.56 10.94 -8.49
CA GLU A 71 9.10 10.78 -8.57
C GLU A 71 8.41 10.99 -7.21
N LEU A 72 9.05 10.58 -6.10
CA LEU A 72 8.51 10.83 -4.75
C LEU A 72 8.56 12.31 -4.38
N HIS A 73 9.64 13.01 -4.74
CA HIS A 73 9.84 14.42 -4.42
C HIS A 73 8.88 15.38 -5.13
N GLU A 74 8.14 14.92 -6.15
CA GLU A 74 7.04 15.67 -6.76
C GLU A 74 5.89 15.98 -5.77
N ALA A 75 5.83 15.30 -4.61
CA ALA A 75 4.86 15.56 -3.53
C ALA A 75 5.52 16.16 -2.26
N ALA A 76 6.78 16.64 -2.36
CA ALA A 76 7.51 17.14 -1.21
C ALA A 76 6.86 18.39 -0.62
N GLY A 77 6.70 18.42 0.71
CA GLY A 77 6.09 19.54 1.43
C GLY A 77 4.56 19.52 1.51
N ASP A 78 3.89 18.58 0.83
CA ASP A 78 2.43 18.45 0.89
C ASP A 78 1.96 17.79 2.20
N ASP A 79 2.80 16.96 2.83
CA ASP A 79 2.50 16.30 4.11
C ASP A 79 3.77 15.96 4.90
N THR A 80 3.82 16.37 6.18
CA THR A 80 5.02 16.17 7.02
C THR A 80 5.30 14.71 7.35
N ARG A 81 4.27 13.85 7.44
CA ARG A 81 4.45 12.40 7.67
C ARG A 81 5.02 11.75 6.43
N PHE A 82 4.55 12.15 5.25
CA PHE A 82 5.12 11.73 3.98
C PHE A 82 6.59 12.13 3.85
N ASP A 83 6.92 13.40 4.09
CA ASP A 83 8.30 13.89 3.99
C ASP A 83 9.25 13.15 4.94
N MET A 84 8.83 12.91 6.18
CA MET A 84 9.58 12.10 7.14
C MET A 84 9.76 10.67 6.66
N PHE A 85 8.69 10.04 6.17
CA PHE A 85 8.72 8.66 5.69
C PHE A 85 9.66 8.49 4.49
N VAL A 86 9.63 9.43 3.53
CA VAL A 86 10.50 9.42 2.34
C VAL A 86 11.96 9.62 2.73
N ARG A 87 12.26 10.59 3.61
CA ARG A 87 13.62 10.82 4.10
C ARG A 87 14.20 9.57 4.78
N ASP A 88 13.43 8.94 5.65
CA ASP A 88 13.88 7.74 6.37
C ASP A 88 14.04 6.54 5.42
N LEU A 89 13.16 6.42 4.42
CA LEU A 89 13.30 5.42 3.35
C LEU A 89 14.55 5.68 2.49
N GLU A 90 14.82 6.91 2.10
CA GLU A 90 16.02 7.26 1.34
C GLU A 90 17.30 6.91 2.12
N ALA A 91 17.34 7.24 3.41
CA ALA A 91 18.47 6.90 4.28
C ALA A 91 18.71 5.38 4.34
N GLU A 92 17.66 4.57 4.47
CA GLU A 92 17.75 3.11 4.44
C GLU A 92 18.26 2.57 3.09
N LEU A 93 17.76 3.12 1.98
CA LEU A 93 18.12 2.67 0.63
C LEU A 93 19.54 3.05 0.24
N ARG A 94 20.05 4.21 0.70
CA ARG A 94 21.42 4.65 0.44
C ARG A 94 22.46 4.07 1.40
N GLY A 95 22.08 3.72 2.63
CA GLY A 95 23.01 3.31 3.68
C GLY A 95 23.22 1.80 3.84
N GLY A 96 22.45 0.96 3.14
CA GLY A 96 22.46 -0.48 3.37
C GLY A 96 23.44 -1.26 2.50
N ASP A 97 24.56 -1.70 3.09
CA ASP A 97 25.35 -2.81 2.56
C ASP A 97 24.60 -4.11 2.87
N ASP A 98 23.94 -4.67 1.85
CA ASP A 98 23.02 -5.83 1.90
C ASP A 98 21.55 -5.52 2.26
N LEU A 99 20.77 -5.18 1.23
CA LEU A 99 19.33 -4.92 1.33
C LEU A 99 18.47 -6.19 1.20
N GLU A 100 19.04 -7.35 0.85
CA GLU A 100 18.26 -8.57 0.55
C GLU A 100 17.44 -9.08 1.76
N PRO A 101 17.97 -9.12 3.00
CA PRO A 101 17.19 -9.48 4.18
C PRO A 101 16.00 -8.55 4.45
N LEU A 102 16.11 -7.30 3.98
CA LEU A 102 15.10 -6.25 4.15
C LEU A 102 14.14 -6.15 2.97
N ALA A 103 14.30 -6.98 1.93
CA ALA A 103 13.65 -6.81 0.63
C ALA A 103 12.13 -6.62 0.72
N ARG A 104 11.45 -7.38 1.57
CA ARG A 104 9.99 -7.25 1.76
C ARG A 104 9.60 -5.91 2.39
N ARG A 105 10.28 -5.54 3.49
CA ARG A 105 10.03 -4.30 4.22
C ARG A 105 10.30 -3.09 3.33
N LEU A 106 11.40 -3.10 2.59
CA LEU A 106 11.76 -2.01 1.67
C LEU A 106 10.80 -1.94 0.49
N THR A 107 10.42 -3.07 -0.11
CA THR A 107 9.45 -3.09 -1.22
C THR A 107 8.07 -2.57 -0.78
N GLU A 108 7.63 -2.93 0.43
CA GLU A 108 6.42 -2.37 1.05
C GLU A 108 6.55 -0.86 1.27
N ARG A 109 7.63 -0.39 1.90
CA ARG A 109 7.86 1.04 2.15
C ARG A 109 7.90 1.85 0.84
N MET A 110 8.60 1.34 -0.18
CA MET A 110 8.62 1.96 -1.52
C MET A 110 7.23 2.03 -2.15
N ALA A 111 6.42 0.97 -2.02
CA ALA A 111 5.05 0.96 -2.53
C ALA A 111 4.16 1.97 -1.79
N LEU A 112 4.27 2.06 -0.46
CA LEU A 112 3.54 3.03 0.36
C LEU A 112 3.93 4.48 0.04
N ALA A 113 5.22 4.77 -0.08
CA ALA A 113 5.70 6.10 -0.47
C ALA A 113 5.15 6.50 -1.85
N LEU A 114 5.23 5.60 -2.84
CA LEU A 114 4.71 5.89 -4.17
C LEU A 114 3.18 6.10 -4.16
N GLN A 115 2.44 5.28 -3.41
CA GLN A 115 1.00 5.47 -3.26
C GLN A 115 0.65 6.80 -2.60
N ALA A 116 1.38 7.19 -1.54
CA ALA A 116 1.17 8.46 -0.85
C ALA A 116 1.44 9.64 -1.78
N SER A 117 2.58 9.65 -2.49
CA SER A 117 2.93 10.71 -3.46
C SER A 117 1.81 10.91 -4.49
N LEU A 118 1.32 9.81 -5.08
CA LEU A 118 0.23 9.88 -6.08
C LEU A 118 -1.09 10.37 -5.47
N LEU A 119 -1.42 9.98 -4.25
CA LEU A 119 -2.63 10.45 -3.58
C LEU A 119 -2.55 11.93 -3.22
N LEU A 120 -1.41 12.40 -2.71
CA LEU A 120 -1.18 13.81 -2.39
C LEU A 120 -1.31 14.69 -3.63
N ARG A 121 -0.76 14.24 -4.76
CA ARG A 121 -0.78 15.01 -6.02
C ARG A 121 -2.12 14.99 -6.74
N PHE A 122 -2.88 13.89 -6.66
CA PHE A 122 -3.99 13.65 -7.58
C PHE A 122 -5.32 13.23 -6.93
N ALA A 123 -5.36 12.97 -5.62
CA ALA A 123 -6.59 12.60 -4.92
C ALA A 123 -7.14 13.78 -4.10
N PRO A 124 -8.44 13.76 -3.74
CA PRO A 124 -8.98 14.71 -2.77
C PRO A 124 -8.22 14.63 -1.45
N THR A 125 -7.98 15.79 -0.82
CA THR A 125 -7.20 15.91 0.42
C THR A 125 -7.69 14.96 1.52
N VAL A 126 -9.02 14.76 1.66
CA VAL A 126 -9.59 13.83 2.64
C VAL A 126 -9.11 12.37 2.46
N VAL A 127 -8.85 11.94 1.22
CA VAL A 127 -8.32 10.60 0.94
C VAL A 127 -6.82 10.54 1.19
N ALA A 128 -6.08 11.55 0.73
CA ALA A 128 -4.63 11.60 0.89
C ALA A 128 -4.22 11.71 2.37
N ASP A 129 -4.86 12.61 3.12
CA ASP A 129 -4.63 12.79 4.56
C ASP A 129 -4.95 11.51 5.35
N ALA A 130 -6.10 10.88 5.09
CA ALA A 130 -6.46 9.62 5.72
C ALA A 130 -5.47 8.49 5.40
N PHE A 131 -4.97 8.43 4.16
CA PHE A 131 -3.96 7.45 3.77
C PHE A 131 -2.64 7.68 4.50
N CYS A 132 -2.11 8.91 4.50
CA CYS A 132 -0.89 9.26 5.22
C CYS A 132 -1.03 8.98 6.72
N ALA A 133 -2.16 9.35 7.33
CA ALA A 133 -2.44 9.07 8.73
C ALA A 133 -2.43 7.57 9.05
N ALA A 134 -3.03 6.75 8.19
CA ALA A 134 -3.22 5.32 8.42
C ALA A 134 -2.00 4.46 8.08
N ARG A 135 -1.15 4.91 7.15
CA ARG A 135 -0.06 4.08 6.59
C ARG A 135 1.33 4.62 6.83
N LEU A 136 1.49 5.93 7.05
CA LEU A 136 2.78 6.56 7.31
C LEU A 136 2.91 7.08 8.75
N GLY A 137 1.81 7.13 9.51
CA GLY A 137 1.83 7.49 10.92
C GLY A 137 2.33 6.37 11.84
N ASP A 138 2.55 6.71 13.10
CA ASP A 138 3.13 5.80 14.11
C ASP A 138 2.17 4.71 14.59
N GLN A 139 0.86 4.87 14.35
CA GLN A 139 -0.14 3.89 14.77
C GLN A 139 -0.31 2.82 13.71
N THR A 140 0.14 1.61 14.03
CA THR A 140 -0.05 0.42 13.21
C THR A 140 -1.08 -0.50 13.85
N SER A 141 -1.86 -1.18 13.01
CA SER A 141 -2.80 -2.21 13.43
C SER A 141 -2.87 -3.29 12.37
N PHE A 142 -3.12 -4.52 12.80
CA PHE A 142 -3.20 -5.66 11.89
C PHE A 142 -4.52 -5.71 11.14
N GLU A 143 -5.62 -5.29 11.78
CA GLU A 143 -6.96 -5.35 11.23
C GLU A 143 -7.42 -4.02 10.63
N TYR A 144 -8.52 -4.06 9.87
CA TYR A 144 -9.16 -2.86 9.33
C TYR A 144 -10.02 -2.15 10.40
N GLY A 145 -10.50 -0.94 10.09
CA GLY A 145 -11.34 -0.16 11.01
C GLY A 145 -10.57 0.62 12.08
N THR A 146 -9.25 0.76 11.92
CA THR A 146 -8.36 1.37 12.94
C THR A 146 -7.88 2.79 12.57
N LEU A 147 -8.65 3.50 11.75
CA LEU A 147 -8.30 4.86 11.35
C LEU A 147 -8.28 5.81 12.57
N PRO A 148 -7.37 6.80 12.61
CA PRO A 148 -7.36 7.80 13.67
C PRO A 148 -8.69 8.56 13.76
N ARG A 149 -8.98 9.08 14.96
CA ARG A 149 -10.14 9.97 15.17
C ARG A 149 -10.00 11.21 14.28
N GLY A 150 -11.12 11.67 13.74
CA GLY A 150 -11.17 12.87 12.88
C GLY A 150 -11.11 12.58 11.38
N VAL A 151 -10.83 11.34 10.96
CA VAL A 151 -10.95 10.96 9.55
C VAL A 151 -12.42 10.94 9.13
N ASP A 152 -12.76 11.69 8.08
CA ASP A 152 -14.09 11.69 7.47
C ASP A 152 -14.29 10.45 6.58
N THR A 153 -14.61 9.33 7.23
CA THR A 153 -14.86 8.06 6.55
C THR A 153 -16.09 8.13 5.64
N ALA A 154 -17.08 8.96 5.95
CA ALA A 154 -18.27 9.13 5.13
C ALA A 154 -17.93 9.75 3.78
N ALA A 155 -17.11 10.80 3.74
CA ALA A 155 -16.65 11.41 2.49
C ALA A 155 -15.81 10.42 1.64
N ILE A 156 -14.96 9.61 2.29
CA ILE A 156 -14.15 8.58 1.61
C ILE A 156 -15.06 7.52 0.99
N ILE A 157 -16.06 7.03 1.74
CA ILE A 157 -17.03 6.06 1.24
C ILE A 157 -17.82 6.67 0.09
N GLN A 158 -18.36 7.89 0.25
CA GLN A 158 -19.18 8.58 -0.75
C GLN A 158 -18.50 8.69 -2.12
N ARG A 159 -17.19 8.94 -2.13
CA ARG A 159 -16.39 8.97 -3.37
C ARG A 159 -16.45 7.65 -4.15
N HIS A 160 -16.58 6.51 -3.48
CA HIS A 160 -16.49 5.18 -4.09
C HIS A 160 -17.85 4.53 -4.40
N ILE A 161 -18.93 5.00 -3.77
CA ILE A 161 -20.26 4.44 -4.02
C ILE A 161 -20.86 4.90 -5.37
N GLY A 162 -20.33 5.99 -5.96
CA GLY A 162 -20.86 6.57 -7.20
C GLY A 162 -22.29 7.11 -7.04
N HIS A 163 -22.61 8.21 -7.69
CA HIS A 163 -24.01 8.51 -7.99
C HIS A 163 -24.37 7.64 -9.20
N CYS A 164 -25.07 6.53 -8.99
CA CYS A 164 -25.85 5.89 -10.05
C CYS A 164 -27.06 6.78 -10.38
#